data_AF-A0A849MMR2-F1
#
_entry.id   AF-A0A849MMR2-F1
#
_cell.length_a   1.000
_cell.length_b   1.000
_cell.length_c   1.000
_cell.angle_alpha   90.00
_cell.angle_beta   90.00
_cell.angle_gamma   90.00
#
_symmetry.space_group_name_H-M   'P 1'
#
loop_
_entity.id
_entity.type
_entity.pdbx_description
1 polymer ?
#
loop_
_entity_poly.entity_id
_entity_poly.type
_entity_poly.pdbx_seq_one_letter_code
_entity_poly.pdbx_strand_id
1 'polypeptide(L)'
;MQYLKAFLAGFFFIVVFGLCIQLAYMFLAMAYIDLVKAFPWVVIFGGYVSYLLGFIVYFLLMATGGFLTASIAKKNIVLMCFIVGISSTGLSVLSLGDYSEYTVFILLFVVSGVLFTIAGGYYMKKGIDKHH
;
A
#
# COMPACT_ATOMS: atom_id res chain seq x y z
N MET A 1 6.15 20.09 -15.59
CA MET A 1 5.22 20.16 -14.44
C MET A 1 4.31 18.94 -14.26
N GLN A 2 3.89 18.24 -15.32
CA GLN A 2 2.98 17.08 -15.19
C GLN A 2 3.57 15.90 -14.39
N TYR A 3 4.86 15.61 -14.55
CA TYR A 3 5.55 14.55 -13.79
C TYR A 3 5.55 14.80 -12.27
N LEU A 4 5.85 16.03 -11.85
CA LEU A 4 5.85 16.41 -10.44
C LEU A 4 4.45 16.30 -9.84
N LYS A 5 3.42 16.74 -10.59
CA LYS A 5 2.01 16.60 -10.18
C LYS A 5 1.59 15.14 -10.05
N ALA A 6 2.00 14.27 -10.99
CA ALA A 6 1.68 12.85 -10.95
C ALA A 6 2.34 12.15 -9.75
N PHE A 7 3.62 12.44 -9.50
CA PHE A 7 4.34 11.92 -8.34
C PHE A 7 3.67 12.36 -7.03
N LEU A 8 3.43 13.67 -6.86
CA LEU A 8 2.81 14.21 -5.65
C LEU A 8 1.41 13.63 -5.42
N ALA A 9 0.58 13.53 -6.46
CA ALA A 9 -0.77 12.99 -6.33
C ALA A 9 -0.76 11.52 -5.89
N GLY A 10 0.06 10.68 -6.53
CA GLY A 10 0.19 9.27 -6.17
C GLY A 10 0.78 9.06 -4.78
N PHE A 11 1.89 9.73 -4.50
CA PHE A 11 2.58 9.63 -3.21
C PHE A 11 1.69 10.13 -2.06
N PHE A 12 1.09 11.32 -2.21
CA PHE A 12 0.23 11.89 -1.18
C PHE A 12 -1.02 11.03 -0.96
N PHE A 13 -1.61 10.48 -2.03
CA PHE A 13 -2.71 9.54 -1.92
C PHE A 13 -2.33 8.30 -1.10
N ILE A 14 -1.23 7.63 -1.46
CA ILE A 14 -0.78 6.41 -0.76
C ILE A 14 -0.48 6.71 0.72
N VAL A 15 0.20 7.81 1.01
CA VAL A 15 0.56 8.18 2.38
C VAL A 15 -0.68 8.52 3.21
N VAL A 16 -1.56 9.39 2.72
CA VAL A 16 -2.74 9.83 3.49
C VAL A 16 -3.72 8.68 3.68
N PHE A 17 -4.07 7.95 2.62
CA PHE A 17 -4.98 6.82 2.76
C PHE A 17 -4.34 5.67 3.54
N GLY A 18 -3.03 5.45 3.40
CA GLY A 18 -2.28 4.50 4.20
C GLY A 18 -2.38 4.79 5.69
N LEU A 19 -2.19 6.05 6.09
CA LEU A 19 -2.36 6.49 7.47
C LEU A 19 -3.79 6.31 7.97
N CYS A 20 -4.80 6.64 7.17
CA CYS A 20 -6.21 6.43 7.52
C CYS A 20 -6.52 4.94 7.76
N ILE A 21 -6.04 4.07 6.87
CA ILE A 21 -6.19 2.62 7.00
C ILE A 21 -5.47 2.11 8.25
N GLN A 22 -4.24 2.56 8.48
CA GLN A 22 -3.46 2.18 9.65
C GLN A 22 -4.16 2.58 10.96
N LEU A 23 -4.79 3.76 10.99
CA LEU A 23 -5.58 4.20 12.13
C LEU A 23 -6.83 3.33 12.34
N ALA A 24 -7.56 3.01 11.27
CA ALA A 24 -8.71 2.09 11.34
C ALA A 24 -8.28 0.71 11.86
N TYR A 25 -7.11 0.24 11.43
CA TYR A 25 -6.53 -1.02 11.86
C TYR A 25 -6.19 -1.02 13.35
N MET A 26 -5.68 0.09 13.89
CA MET A 26 -5.44 0.25 15.33
C MET A 26 -6.75 0.15 16.13
N PHE A 27 -7.83 0.77 15.67
CA PHE A 27 -9.13 0.65 16.34
C PHE A 27 -9.68 -0.78 16.30
N LEU A 28 -9.55 -1.48 15.16
CA LEU A 28 -9.93 -2.88 15.05
C LEU A 28 -9.10 -3.79 15.97
N ALA A 29 -7.80 -3.52 16.10
CA ALA A 29 -6.93 -4.26 17.01
C ALA A 29 -7.34 -4.07 18.47
N MET A 30 -7.68 -2.84 18.89
CA MET A 30 -8.20 -2.58 20.24
C MET A 30 -9.53 -3.32 20.49
N ALA A 31 -10.46 -3.25 19.55
CA ALA A 31 -11.73 -3.97 19.64
C ALA A 31 -11.53 -5.49 19.71
N TYR A 32 -10.57 -6.02 18.95
CA TYR A 32 -10.20 -7.43 18.97
C TYR A 32 -9.63 -7.85 20.34
N ILE A 33 -8.76 -7.04 20.95
CA ILE A 33 -8.21 -7.33 22.28
C ILE A 33 -9.32 -7.45 23.33
N ASP A 34 -10.30 -6.55 23.30
CA ASP A 34 -11.43 -6.62 24.22
C ASP A 34 -12.37 -7.79 23.92
N LEU A 35 -12.56 -8.13 22.64
CA LEU A 35 -13.32 -9.31 22.23
C LEU A 35 -12.66 -10.62 22.68
N VAL A 36 -11.33 -10.71 22.59
CA VAL A 36 -10.55 -11.87 23.04
C VAL A 36 -10.67 -12.06 24.56
N LYS A 37 -10.70 -10.97 25.35
CA LYS A 37 -10.94 -11.06 26.79
C LYS A 37 -12.30 -11.67 27.11
N ALA A 38 -13.32 -11.37 26.30
CA ALA A 38 -14.66 -11.93 26.46
C ALA A 38 -14.78 -13.36 25.91
N PHE A 39 -14.04 -13.69 24.84
CA PHE A 39 -14.14 -14.97 24.12
C PHE A 39 -12.74 -15.49 23.71
N PRO A 40 -12.12 -16.38 24.52
CA PRO A 40 -10.76 -16.86 24.28
C PRO A 40 -10.58 -17.67 22.99
N TRP A 41 -11.66 -18.24 22.45
CA TRP A 41 -11.62 -19.04 21.22
C TRP A 41 -11.37 -18.21 19.96
N VAL A 42 -11.57 -16.89 20.01
CA VAL A 42 -11.40 -15.96 18.88
C VAL A 42 -9.91 -15.73 18.54
N VAL A 43 -9.01 -16.08 19.46
CA VAL A 43 -7.54 -15.92 19.32
C VAL A 43 -6.97 -16.61 18.08
N ILE A 44 -7.49 -17.79 17.77
CA ILE A 44 -6.98 -18.63 16.67
C ILE A 44 -7.28 -17.98 15.30
N PHE A 45 -8.39 -17.26 15.19
CA PHE A 45 -8.81 -16.64 13.92
C PHE A 45 -8.20 -15.26 13.70
N GLY A 46 -7.98 -14.48 14.75
CA GLY A 46 -7.61 -13.08 14.60
C GLY A 46 -6.27 -12.85 13.92
N GLY A 47 -5.27 -13.71 14.15
CA GLY A 47 -3.96 -13.59 13.51
C GLY A 47 -4.03 -13.74 11.98
N TYR A 48 -4.57 -14.86 11.50
CA TYR A 48 -4.66 -15.15 10.06
C TYR A 48 -5.56 -14.15 9.31
N VAL A 49 -6.71 -13.80 9.90
CA VAL A 49 -7.65 -12.85 9.31
C VAL A 49 -7.01 -11.47 9.19
N SER A 50 -6.26 -11.06 10.20
CA SER A 50 -5.52 -9.78 10.20
C SER A 50 -4.49 -9.72 9.07
N TYR A 51 -3.61 -10.72 8.96
CA TYR A 51 -2.59 -10.70 7.90
C TYR A 51 -3.19 -10.72 6.50
N LEU A 52 -4.25 -11.52 6.28
CA LEU A 52 -4.92 -11.60 4.98
C LEU A 52 -5.60 -10.27 4.61
N LEU A 53 -6.34 -9.67 5.55
CA LEU A 53 -6.98 -8.37 5.34
C LEU A 53 -5.95 -7.27 5.12
N GLY A 54 -4.89 -7.21 5.93
CA GLY A 54 -3.81 -6.24 5.78
C GLY A 54 -3.15 -6.33 4.40
N PHE A 55 -2.89 -7.54 3.92
CA PHE A 55 -2.30 -7.74 2.59
C PHE A 55 -3.25 -7.30 1.46
N ILE A 56 -4.53 -7.64 1.53
CA ILE A 56 -5.53 -7.23 0.53
C ILE A 56 -5.67 -5.71 0.49
N VAL A 57 -5.77 -5.07 1.66
CA VAL A 57 -5.90 -3.62 1.76
C VAL A 57 -4.64 -2.92 1.26
N TYR A 58 -3.45 -3.45 1.61
CA TYR A 58 -2.18 -2.94 1.10
C TYR A 58 -2.09 -3.05 -0.43
N PHE A 59 -2.46 -4.20 -0.99
CA PHE A 59 -2.51 -4.41 -2.43
C PHE A 59 -3.40 -3.36 -3.11
N LEU A 60 -4.62 -3.16 -2.61
CA LEU A 60 -5.57 -2.21 -3.18
C LEU A 60 -5.05 -0.78 -3.08
N LEU A 61 -4.47 -0.39 -1.95
CA LEU A 61 -3.90 0.95 -1.74
C LEU A 61 -2.76 1.25 -2.74
N MET A 62 -1.81 0.32 -2.87
CA MET A 62 -0.65 0.49 -3.76
C MET A 62 -1.07 0.48 -5.23
N ALA A 63 -1.96 -0.44 -5.62
CA ALA A 63 -2.49 -0.51 -6.98
C ALA A 63 -3.30 0.75 -7.36
N THR A 64 -4.15 1.26 -6.47
CA THR A 64 -4.92 2.49 -6.72
C THR A 64 -4.03 3.73 -6.76
N GLY A 65 -3.02 3.83 -5.89
CA GLY A 65 -2.02 4.89 -5.96
C GLY A 65 -1.22 4.89 -7.27
N GLY A 66 -0.84 3.70 -7.75
CA GLY A 66 -0.21 3.52 -9.07
C GLY A 66 -1.12 3.91 -10.23
N PHE A 67 -2.40 3.52 -10.18
CA PHE A 67 -3.42 3.89 -11.16
C PHE A 67 -3.60 5.41 -11.24
N LEU A 68 -3.70 6.09 -10.09
CA LEU A 68 -3.83 7.54 -10.01
C LEU A 68 -2.58 8.23 -10.60
N THR A 69 -1.39 7.76 -10.22
CA THR A 69 -0.10 8.26 -10.76
C THR A 69 -0.07 8.17 -12.29
N ALA A 70 -0.49 7.03 -12.84
CA ALA A 70 -0.51 6.77 -14.27
C ALA A 70 -1.49 7.68 -15.04
N SER A 71 -2.68 7.92 -14.47
CA SER A 71 -3.72 8.77 -15.06
C SER A 71 -3.24 10.22 -15.28
N ILE A 72 -2.36 10.72 -14.40
CA ILE A 72 -1.85 12.09 -14.42
C ILE A 72 -0.55 12.18 -15.24
N ALA A 73 0.34 11.18 -15.14
CA ALA A 73 1.64 11.20 -15.81
C ALA A 73 1.53 11.15 -17.33
N LYS A 74 0.58 10.36 -17.88
CA LYS A 74 0.33 10.12 -19.32
C LYS A 74 1.52 9.61 -20.16
N LYS A 75 2.77 9.79 -19.73
CA LYS A 75 4.03 9.31 -20.31
C LYS A 75 4.93 8.78 -19.19
N ASN A 76 5.84 7.87 -19.53
CA ASN A 76 6.80 7.26 -18.58
C ASN A 76 6.14 6.69 -17.31
N ILE A 77 4.96 6.09 -17.47
CA ILE A 77 4.09 5.61 -16.38
C ILE A 77 4.83 4.63 -15.46
N VAL A 78 5.55 3.67 -16.04
CA VAL A 78 6.26 2.63 -15.27
C VAL A 78 7.32 3.24 -14.35
N LEU A 79 8.09 4.21 -14.86
CA LEU A 79 9.15 4.87 -14.11
C LEU A 79 8.55 5.72 -12.98
N MET A 80 7.47 6.45 -13.24
CA MET A 80 6.78 7.24 -12.20
C MET A 80 6.16 6.35 -11.11
N CYS A 81 5.52 5.24 -11.49
CA CYS A 81 4.97 4.28 -10.52
C CYS A 81 6.06 3.62 -9.68
N PHE A 82 7.23 3.35 -10.28
CA PHE A 82 8.39 2.82 -9.55
C PHE A 82 8.90 3.81 -8.51
N ILE A 83 9.09 5.09 -8.88
CA ILE A 83 9.52 6.13 -7.93
C ILE A 83 8.49 6.30 -6.81
N VAL A 84 7.20 6.43 -7.15
CA VAL A 84 6.12 6.54 -6.14
C VAL A 84 6.09 5.32 -5.22
N GLY A 85 6.22 4.12 -5.78
CA GLY A 85 6.29 2.87 -5.04
C GLY A 85 7.43 2.87 -4.03
N ILE A 86 8.67 3.12 -4.47
CA ILE A 86 9.84 3.16 -3.59
C ILE A 86 9.71 4.25 -2.53
N SER A 87 9.29 5.46 -2.90
CA SER A 87 9.17 6.57 -1.94
C SER A 87 8.13 6.26 -0.87
N SER A 88 6.97 5.71 -1.26
CA SER A 88 5.90 5.38 -0.30
C SER A 88 6.26 4.18 0.57
N THR A 89 6.74 3.07 0.00
CA THR A 89 7.18 1.93 0.80
C THR A 89 8.38 2.27 1.67
N GLY A 90 9.32 3.06 1.16
CA GLY A 90 10.50 3.50 1.89
C GLY A 90 10.11 4.32 3.12
N LEU A 91 9.14 5.23 2.99
CA LEU A 91 8.60 5.96 4.12
C LEU A 91 7.95 5.03 5.16
N SER A 92 7.17 4.03 4.72
CA SER A 92 6.57 3.04 5.61
C SER A 92 7.64 2.21 6.34
N VAL A 93 8.73 1.85 5.67
CA VAL A 93 9.87 1.13 6.28
C VAL A 93 10.57 1.97 7.34
N LEU A 94 10.79 3.26 7.07
CA LEU A 94 11.39 4.17 8.04
C LEU A 94 10.51 4.33 9.29
N SER A 95 9.19 4.22 9.15
CA SER A 95 8.27 4.27 10.30
C SER A 95 8.31 3.01 11.17
N LEU A 96 8.90 1.91 10.69
CA LEU A 96 8.95 0.65 11.43
C LEU A 96 10.04 0.63 12.51
N GLY A 97 11.14 1.39 12.41
CA GLY A 97 12.22 1.41 13.43
C GLY A 97 13.16 0.18 13.39
N ASP A 98 14.03 0.03 14.40
CA ASP A 98 15.11 -0.98 14.50
C ASP A 98 14.62 -2.42 14.79
N TYR A 99 13.67 -2.92 14.01
CA TYR A 99 13.21 -4.31 14.10
C TYR A 99 13.99 -5.20 13.11
N SER A 100 15.25 -5.51 13.46
CA SER A 100 16.16 -6.35 12.68
C SER A 100 15.60 -7.75 12.38
N GLU A 101 14.72 -8.26 13.25
CA GLU A 101 14.08 -9.58 13.13
C GLU A 101 13.09 -9.69 11.94
N TYR A 102 12.66 -8.58 11.36
CA TYR A 102 11.65 -8.56 10.28
C TYR A 102 12.22 -8.23 8.90
N THR A 103 13.55 -8.24 8.73
CA THR A 103 14.23 -7.84 7.49
C THR A 103 13.67 -8.51 6.22
N VAL A 104 13.36 -9.82 6.28
CA VAL A 104 12.78 -10.56 5.15
C VAL A 104 11.35 -10.10 4.82
N PHE A 105 10.52 -9.89 5.83
CA PHE A 105 9.15 -9.41 5.66
C PHE A 105 9.13 -7.99 5.11
N ILE A 106 10.02 -7.12 5.59
CA ILE A 106 10.20 -5.76 5.10
C ILE A 106 10.60 -5.78 3.62
N LEU A 107 11.53 -6.64 3.24
CA LEU A 107 11.96 -6.76 1.84
C LEU A 107 10.82 -7.24 0.94
N LEU A 108 10.07 -8.26 1.37
CA LEU A 108 8.87 -8.73 0.64
C LEU A 108 7.81 -7.64 0.54
N PHE A 109 7.62 -6.85 1.60
CA PHE A 109 6.67 -5.74 1.62
C PHE A 109 7.05 -4.62 0.63
N VAL A 110 8.33 -4.26 0.57
CA VAL A 110 8.83 -3.26 -0.39
C VAL A 110 8.70 -3.77 -1.82
N VAL A 111 9.16 -5.00 -2.10
CA VAL A 111 9.09 -5.59 -3.44
C VAL A 111 7.64 -5.72 -3.90
N SER A 112 6.75 -6.25 -3.07
CA SER A 112 5.33 -6.38 -3.39
C SER A 112 4.67 -5.01 -3.61
N GLY A 113 4.98 -4.02 -2.76
CA GLY A 113 4.47 -2.66 -2.90
C GLY A 113 4.83 -2.02 -4.24
N VAL A 114 6.11 -2.09 -4.62
CA VAL A 114 6.57 -1.57 -5.91
C VAL A 114 5.89 -2.31 -7.07
N LEU A 115 5.80 -3.63 -7.02
CA LEU A 115 5.14 -4.43 -8.05
C LEU A 115 3.64 -4.08 -8.19
N PHE A 116 2.93 -3.91 -7.07
CA PHE A 116 1.51 -3.56 -7.09
C PHE A 116 1.26 -2.14 -7.60
N THR A 117 2.10 -1.17 -7.24
CA THR A 117 2.04 0.18 -7.80
C THR A 117 2.28 0.18 -9.31
N ILE A 118 3.25 -0.60 -9.79
CA ILE A 118 3.48 -0.74 -11.24
C ILE A 118 2.30 -1.44 -11.92
N ALA A 119 1.74 -2.49 -11.32
CA ALA A 119 0.61 -3.22 -11.86
C ALA A 119 -0.63 -2.31 -12.03
N GLY A 120 -0.93 -1.49 -11.01
CA GLY A 120 -1.99 -0.49 -11.09
C GLY A 120 -1.76 0.55 -12.19
N GLY A 121 -0.53 1.03 -12.32
CA GLY A 121 -0.17 1.96 -13.39
C GLY A 121 -0.21 1.33 -14.79
N TYR A 122 0.17 0.06 -14.92
CA TYR A 122 0.11 -0.68 -16.17
C TYR A 122 -1.33 -0.92 -16.63
N TYR A 123 -2.23 -1.22 -15.70
CA TYR A 123 -3.66 -1.37 -16.01
C TYR A 123 -4.25 -0.09 -16.62
N MET A 124 -3.89 1.08 -16.06
CA MET A 124 -4.30 2.38 -16.62
C MET A 124 -3.66 2.64 -17.99
N LYS A 125 -2.37 2.33 -18.17
CA LYS A 125 -1.69 2.46 -19.48
C LYS A 125 -2.41 1.66 -20.56
N LYS A 126 -2.75 0.40 -20.28
CA LYS A 126 -3.49 -0.47 -21.22
C LYS A 126 -4.88 0.06 -21.54
N GLY A 127 -5.53 0.77 -20.61
CA GLY A 127 -6.79 1.47 -20.85
C GLY A 127 -6.63 2.69 -21.76
N ILE A 128 -5.57 3.48 -21.56
CA ILE A 128 -5.27 4.65 -22.41
C ILE A 128 -4.96 4.22 -23.85
N ASP A 129 -4.15 3.16 -24.03
CA ASP A 129 -3.76 2.64 -25.36
C ASP A 129 -4.94 2.04 -26.15
N LYS A 130 -6.09 1.74 -25.51
CA LYS A 130 -7.31 1.25 -26.18
C LYS A 130 -8.22 2.37 -26.71
N HIS A 131 -8.03 3.61 -26.26
CA HIS A 131 -8.87 4.76 -26.60
C HIS A 131 -8.17 5.78 -27.50
N HIS A 132 -6.99 5.42 -28.03
CA HIS A 132 -6.24 6.13 -29.06
C HIS A 132 -6.15 5.24 -30.31
#